data_AF-A0A0R1WQQ3-F1
#
_entry.id   AF-A0A0R1WQQ3-F1
#
_cell.length_a   1.000
_cell.length_b   1.000
_cell.length_c   1.000
_cell.angle_alpha   90.00
_cell.angle_beta   90.00
_cell.angle_gamma   90.00
#
_symmetry.space_group_name_H-M   'P 1'
#
loop_
_entity.id
_entity.type
_entity.pdbx_description
1 polymer ?
#
loop_
_entity_poly.entity_id
_entity_poly.type
_entity_poly.pdbx_seq_one_letter_code
_entity_poly.pdbx_strand_id
1 'polypeptide(L)'
;MQAAFLTNIWILGILTIMFGNTTVDLNLFWRIIGISVLFAVTFGLIYPYVWNYGTWMAPINIMVTTVANILCGFGAVYLLSKLMFNLIRPYWWEIILADLILHVLMFYIYRNYENKQLVKKLNQLK
;
A
#
# COMPACT_ATOMS: atom_id res chain seq x y z
N MET A 1 -1.40 -11.54 7.45
CA MET A 1 -2.38 -12.47 6.83
C MET A 1 -3.69 -11.79 6.42
N GLN A 2 -4.31 -10.97 7.29
CA GLN A 2 -5.56 -10.27 6.94
C GLN A 2 -5.44 -9.40 5.67
N ALA A 3 -4.34 -8.65 5.52
CA ALA A 3 -4.08 -7.84 4.33
C ALA A 3 -4.09 -8.66 3.03
N ALA A 4 -3.40 -9.81 2.98
CA ALA A 4 -3.41 -10.69 1.79
C ALA A 4 -4.83 -11.18 1.45
N PHE A 5 -5.59 -11.57 2.47
CA PHE A 5 -6.96 -12.05 2.26
C PHE A 5 -7.88 -10.96 1.70
N LEU A 6 -7.81 -9.75 2.27
CA LEU A 6 -8.55 -8.59 1.76
C LEU A 6 -8.13 -8.23 0.34
N THR A 7 -6.83 -8.25 0.04
CA THR A 7 -6.32 -8.01 -1.31
C THR A 7 -6.83 -9.04 -2.31
N ASN A 8 -6.86 -10.33 -1.95
CA ASN A 8 -7.44 -11.38 -2.79
C ASN A 8 -8.92 -11.10 -3.10
N ILE A 9 -9.73 -10.81 -2.09
CA ILE A 9 -11.16 -10.49 -2.28
C ILE A 9 -11.31 -9.28 -3.19
N TRP A 10 -10.53 -8.22 -2.94
CA TRP A 10 -10.59 -6.98 -3.71
C TRP A 10 -10.26 -7.20 -5.20
N ILE A 11 -9.16 -7.90 -5.49
CA ILE A 11 -8.75 -8.17 -6.87
C ILE A 11 -9.76 -9.06 -7.58
N LEU A 12 -10.22 -10.13 -6.92
CA LEU A 12 -11.26 -11.01 -7.49
C LEU A 12 -12.55 -10.24 -7.77
N GLY A 13 -12.95 -9.33 -6.86
CA GLY A 13 -14.11 -8.46 -7.05
C GLY A 13 -13.98 -7.58 -8.29
N ILE A 14 -12.84 -6.89 -8.47
CA ILE A 14 -12.57 -6.07 -9.66
C ILE A 14 -12.61 -6.93 -10.93
N LEU A 15 -11.94 -8.08 -10.92
CA LEU A 15 -11.90 -8.96 -12.09
C LEU A 15 -13.29 -9.48 -12.45
N THR A 16 -14.11 -9.80 -11.46
CA THR A 16 -15.50 -10.25 -11.66
C THR A 16 -16.34 -9.15 -12.29
N ILE A 17 -16.22 -7.91 -11.83
CA ILE A 17 -16.95 -6.76 -12.40
C ILE A 17 -16.48 -6.47 -13.83
N MET A 18 -15.18 -6.57 -14.09
CA MET A 18 -14.60 -6.21 -15.39
C MET A 18 -14.79 -7.27 -16.47
N PHE A 19 -14.67 -8.55 -16.10
CA PHE A 19 -14.61 -9.67 -17.05
C PHE A 19 -15.79 -10.64 -16.94
N GLY A 20 -16.66 -10.48 -15.94
CA GLY A 20 -17.87 -11.30 -15.77
C GLY A 20 -17.58 -12.80 -15.79
N ASN A 21 -18.25 -13.51 -16.69
CA ASN A 21 -18.17 -14.98 -16.82
C ASN A 21 -17.06 -15.47 -17.78
N THR A 22 -16.03 -14.66 -18.02
CA THR A 22 -14.93 -15.06 -18.90
C THR A 22 -14.10 -16.17 -18.25
N THR A 23 -13.68 -17.17 -19.04
CA THR A 23 -12.80 -18.23 -18.56
C THR A 23 -11.42 -17.68 -18.25
N VAL A 24 -10.86 -18.08 -17.10
CA VAL A 24 -9.56 -17.59 -16.62
C VAL A 24 -8.55 -18.73 -16.55
N ASP A 25 -7.31 -18.45 -16.94
CA ASP A 25 -6.19 -19.38 -16.79
C ASP A 25 -5.83 -19.56 -15.31
N LEU A 26 -5.47 -20.79 -14.92
CA LEU A 26 -5.07 -21.09 -13.55
C LEU A 26 -3.83 -20.30 -13.11
N ASN A 27 -2.94 -19.92 -14.04
CA ASN A 27 -1.80 -19.07 -13.71
C ASN A 27 -2.21 -17.67 -13.23
N LEU A 28 -3.41 -17.19 -13.57
CA LEU A 28 -3.92 -15.94 -13.04
C LEU A 28 -4.05 -15.99 -11.52
N PHE A 29 -4.51 -17.12 -10.97
CA PHE A 29 -4.61 -17.28 -9.52
C PHE A 29 -3.26 -17.21 -8.82
N TRP A 30 -2.21 -17.84 -9.39
CA TRP A 30 -0.85 -17.73 -8.86
C TRP A 30 -0.33 -16.28 -8.87
N ARG A 31 -0.65 -15.52 -9.93
CA ARG A 31 -0.31 -14.09 -10.00
C ARG A 31 -1.05 -13.30 -8.92
N ILE A 32 -2.35 -13.54 -8.73
CA ILE A 32 -3.16 -12.88 -7.69
C ILE A 32 -2.63 -13.20 -6.29
N ILE A 33 -2.29 -14.47 -6.01
CA ILE A 33 -1.63 -14.87 -4.75
C ILE A 33 -0.33 -14.09 -4.56
N GLY A 34 0.50 -13.98 -5.59
CA GLY A 34 1.74 -13.19 -5.55
C GLY A 34 1.49 -11.72 -5.21
N ILE A 35 0.46 -11.10 -5.81
CA ILE A 35 0.05 -9.73 -5.50
C ILE A 35 -0.37 -9.62 -4.02
N SER A 36 -1.19 -10.54 -3.55
CA SER A 36 -1.67 -10.55 -2.17
C SER A 36 -0.55 -10.72 -1.15
N VAL A 37 0.48 -11.51 -1.48
CA VAL A 37 1.71 -11.61 -0.67
C VAL A 37 2.46 -10.28 -0.66
N LEU A 38 2.63 -9.61 -1.80
CA LEU A 38 3.28 -8.28 -1.85
C LEU A 38 2.56 -7.26 -0.96
N PHE A 39 1.23 -7.22 -1.02
CA PHE A 39 0.42 -6.35 -0.16
C PHE A 39 0.53 -6.74 1.32
N ALA A 40 0.51 -8.03 1.64
CA ALA A 40 0.66 -8.47 3.02
C ALA A 40 2.03 -8.15 3.62
N VAL A 41 3.10 -8.25 2.82
CA VAL A 41 4.43 -7.84 3.27
C VAL A 41 4.47 -6.32 3.45
N THR A 42 4.02 -5.57 2.46
CA THR A 42 4.10 -4.11 2.49
C THR A 42 3.24 -3.51 3.60
N PHE A 43 1.95 -3.81 3.64
CA PHE A 43 1.01 -3.21 4.58
C PHE A 43 0.85 -3.99 5.89
N GLY A 44 1.18 -5.28 5.89
CA GLY A 44 1.08 -6.12 7.09
C GLY A 44 2.37 -6.25 7.89
N LEU A 45 3.54 -5.97 7.29
CA LEU A 45 4.83 -6.05 7.97
C LEU A 45 5.60 -4.73 7.91
N ILE A 46 5.93 -4.25 6.70
CA ILE A 46 6.81 -3.08 6.52
C ILE A 46 6.19 -1.84 7.14
N TYR A 47 4.96 -1.49 6.77
CA TYR A 47 4.30 -0.29 7.29
C TYR A 47 4.14 -0.33 8.82
N PRO A 48 3.57 -1.38 9.44
CA PRO A 48 3.48 -1.47 10.90
C PRO A 48 4.85 -1.39 11.58
N TYR A 49 5.87 -2.04 11.01
CA TYR A 49 7.23 -1.95 11.54
C TYR A 49 7.74 -0.50 11.52
N VAL A 50 7.75 0.14 10.35
CA VAL A 50 8.29 1.50 10.16
C VAL A 50 7.58 2.51 11.05
N TRP A 51 6.25 2.45 11.15
CA TRP A 51 5.47 3.47 11.85
C TRP A 51 5.30 3.24 13.35
N ASN A 52 5.28 1.98 13.83
CA ASN A 52 5.01 1.68 15.25
C ASN A 52 6.25 1.22 16.02
N TYR A 53 7.23 0.62 15.34
CA TYR A 53 8.41 0.03 15.98
C TYR A 53 9.72 0.68 15.53
N GLY A 54 9.74 1.32 14.36
CA GLY A 54 10.87 2.05 13.83
C GLY A 54 11.18 3.28 14.69
N THR A 55 12.46 3.47 15.00
CA THR A 55 12.96 4.62 15.78
C THR A 55 13.54 5.72 14.90
N TRP A 56 13.34 5.65 13.58
CA TRP A 56 13.86 6.62 12.64
C TRP A 56 13.06 7.94 12.66
N MET A 57 13.70 9.01 12.21
CA MET A 57 13.03 10.30 12.02
C MET A 57 11.98 10.21 10.90
N ALA A 58 10.91 11.00 11.02
CA ALA A 58 9.77 10.95 10.12
C ALA A 58 10.10 11.02 8.62
N PRO A 59 11.06 11.84 8.14
CA PRO A 59 11.43 11.85 6.72
C PRO A 59 11.95 10.50 6.22
N ILE A 60 12.68 9.76 7.06
CA ILE A 60 13.17 8.41 6.71
C ILE A 60 12.01 7.43 6.64
N ASN A 61 11.08 7.47 7.60
CA ASN A 61 9.88 6.63 7.58
C ASN A 61 9.08 6.85 6.31
N ILE A 62 8.83 8.12 5.95
CA ILE A 62 8.12 8.49 4.72
C ILE A 62 8.86 7.90 3.51
N MET A 63 10.15 8.18 3.35
CA MET A 63 10.94 7.69 2.22
C MET A 63 10.90 6.16 2.09
N VAL A 64 11.11 5.43 3.19
CA VAL A 64 11.09 3.95 3.19
C VAL A 64 9.71 3.43 2.79
N THR A 65 8.64 4.01 3.34
CA THR A 65 7.27 3.58 3.00
C THR A 65 6.89 3.92 1.56
N THR A 66 7.31 5.07 1.03
CA THR A 66 7.14 5.43 -0.39
C THR A 66 7.86 4.42 -1.28
N VAL A 67 9.12 4.09 -1.02
CA VAL A 67 9.86 3.10 -1.82
C VAL A 67 9.19 1.73 -1.76
N ALA A 68 8.83 1.26 -0.57
CA ALA A 68 8.14 -0.02 -0.40
C ALA A 68 6.79 -0.05 -1.15
N ASN A 69 6.03 1.03 -1.09
CA ASN A 69 4.74 1.15 -1.74
C ASN A 69 4.86 1.15 -3.27
N ILE A 70 5.82 1.89 -3.80
CA ILE A 70 6.09 1.95 -5.25
C ILE A 70 6.53 0.58 -5.77
N LEU A 71 7.43 -0.11 -5.06
CA LEU A 71 7.83 -1.48 -5.42
C LEU A 71 6.64 -2.44 -5.38
N CYS A 72 5.79 -2.35 -4.35
CA CYS A 72 4.58 -3.14 -4.23
C CYS A 72 3.60 -2.87 -5.38
N GLY A 73 3.33 -1.59 -5.68
CA GLY A 73 2.41 -1.18 -6.73
C GLY A 73 2.88 -1.62 -8.12
N PHE A 74 4.12 -1.31 -8.50
CA PHE A 74 4.68 -1.74 -9.78
C PHE A 74 4.78 -3.26 -9.89
N GLY A 75 5.21 -3.93 -8.82
CA GLY A 75 5.25 -5.39 -8.76
C GLY A 75 3.87 -6.01 -8.94
N ALA A 76 2.84 -5.43 -8.31
CA ALA A 76 1.47 -5.90 -8.42
C ALA A 76 0.93 -5.75 -9.84
N VAL A 77 1.09 -4.59 -10.46
CA VAL A 77 0.66 -4.37 -11.85
C VAL A 77 1.43 -5.28 -12.81
N TYR A 78 2.73 -5.46 -12.61
CA TYR A 78 3.56 -6.36 -13.42
C TYR A 78 3.10 -7.82 -13.34
N LEU A 79 2.73 -8.29 -12.15
CA LEU A 79 2.18 -9.64 -11.95
C LEU A 79 0.81 -9.78 -12.62
N LEU A 80 -0.04 -8.75 -12.53
CA LEU A 80 -1.37 -8.78 -13.12
C LEU A 80 -1.32 -8.74 -14.66
N SER A 81 -0.65 -7.75 -15.23
CA SER A 81 -0.60 -7.53 -16.68
C SER A 81 0.66 -6.78 -17.11
N LYS A 82 1.45 -7.43 -17.97
CA LYS A 82 2.64 -6.83 -18.61
C LYS A 82 2.28 -5.63 -19.48
N LEU A 83 1.12 -5.70 -20.14
CA LEU A 83 0.61 -4.61 -20.96
C LEU A 83 0.34 -3.37 -20.11
N MET A 84 -0.40 -3.53 -19.00
CA MET A 84 -0.67 -2.43 -18.08
C MET A 84 0.60 -1.87 -17.47
N PHE A 85 1.53 -2.74 -17.07
CA PHE A 85 2.82 -2.30 -16.55
C PHE A 85 3.58 -1.43 -17.55
N ASN A 86 3.63 -1.83 -18.82
CA ASN A 86 4.29 -1.06 -19.88
C ASN A 86 3.58 0.28 -20.16
N LEU A 87 2.25 0.36 -19.94
CA LEU A 87 1.49 1.61 -20.06
C LEU A 87 1.78 2.59 -18.91
N ILE A 88 1.93 2.11 -17.67
CA ILE A 88 2.14 2.97 -16.51
C ILE A 88 3.62 3.31 -16.27
N ARG A 89 4.55 2.43 -16.67
CA ARG A 89 5.99 2.58 -16.42
C ARG A 89 6.57 3.92 -16.89
N PRO A 90 6.18 4.53 -18.03
CA PRO A 90 6.68 5.84 -18.43
C PRO A 90 6.39 6.94 -17.41
N TYR A 91 5.28 6.83 -16.67
CA TYR A 91 4.81 7.80 -15.69
C TYR A 91 5.32 7.53 -14.26
N TRP A 92 6.44 6.80 -14.14
CA TRP A 92 6.93 6.34 -12.83
C TRP A 92 7.31 7.48 -11.89
N TRP A 93 7.82 8.58 -12.44
CA TRP A 93 8.19 9.77 -11.67
C TRP A 93 6.94 10.44 -11.08
N GLU A 94 5.89 10.61 -11.88
CA GLU A 94 4.62 11.22 -11.48
C GLU A 94 3.94 10.39 -10.39
N ILE A 95 3.99 9.07 -10.52
CA ILE A 95 3.46 8.15 -9.52
C ILE A 95 4.22 8.29 -8.19
N ILE A 96 5.56 8.33 -8.22
CA ILE A 96 6.37 8.54 -7.02
C ILE A 96 6.06 9.89 -6.37
N LEU A 97 5.95 10.95 -7.17
CA LEU A 97 5.67 12.29 -6.65
C LEU A 97 4.28 12.34 -6.00
N ALA A 98 3.26 11.79 -6.65
CA ALA A 98 1.91 11.71 -6.10
C ALA A 98 1.88 10.90 -4.79
N ASP A 99 2.57 9.76 -4.75
CA ASP A 99 2.65 8.91 -3.56
C ASP A 99 3.35 9.62 -2.40
N LEU A 100 4.48 10.28 -2.68
CA LEU A 100 5.22 11.04 -1.68
C LEU A 100 4.37 12.18 -1.09
N ILE A 101 3.66 12.93 -1.93
CA ILE A 101 2.75 14.00 -1.48
C ILE A 101 1.68 13.41 -0.55
N LEU A 102 1.10 12.26 -0.92
CA LEU A 102 0.09 11.59 -0.11
C LEU A 102 0.67 11.13 1.24
N HIS A 103 1.85 10.53 1.27
CA HIS A 103 2.50 10.12 2.52
C HIS A 103 2.77 11.30 3.44
N VAL A 104 3.30 12.41 2.89
CA VAL A 104 3.54 13.63 3.66
C VAL A 104 2.24 14.16 4.25
N LEU A 105 1.19 14.29 3.43
CA LEU A 105 -0.12 14.79 3.85
C LEU A 105 -0.74 13.90 4.94
N MET A 106 -0.74 12.59 4.75
CA MET A 106 -1.26 11.63 5.73
C MET A 106 -0.47 11.67 7.03
N PHE A 107 0.85 11.81 6.97
CA PHE A 107 1.69 11.99 8.15
C PHE A 107 1.28 13.23 8.95
N TYR A 108 1.13 14.38 8.30
CA TYR A 108 0.72 15.61 8.98
C TYR A 108 -0.66 15.49 9.64
N ILE A 109 -1.63 14.89 8.94
CA ILE A 109 -2.98 14.67 9.47
C ILE A 109 -2.92 13.77 10.71
N TYR A 110 -2.23 12.63 10.60
CA TYR A 110 -2.13 11.66 11.68
C TYR A 110 -1.40 12.22 12.90
N ARG A 111 -0.30 12.96 12.67
CA ARG A 111 0.46 13.63 13.75
C ARG A 111 -0.39 14.65 14.49
N ASN A 112 -1.18 15.46 13.77
CA ASN A 112 -2.08 16.42 14.38
C ASN A 112 -3.18 15.73 15.20
N TYR A 113 -3.71 14.61 14.71
CA TYR A 113 -4.68 13.81 15.43
C TYR A 113 -4.11 13.24 16.74
N GLU A 114 -2.92 12.61 16.69
CA GLU A 114 -2.27 12.07 17.88
C GLU A 114 -1.95 13.15 18.92
N ASN A 115 -1.43 14.29 18.49
CA ASN A 115 -1.13 15.41 19.37
C ASN A 115 -2.38 15.88 20.14
N LYS A 116 -3.53 15.99 19.45
CA LYS A 116 -4.80 16.36 20.10
C LYS A 116 -5.23 15.32 21.14
N GLN A 117 -5.06 14.03 20.85
CA GLN A 117 -5.39 12.97 21.79
C GLN A 117 -4.47 12.96 23.01
N LEU A 118 -3.17 13.21 22.81
CA LEU A 118 -2.19 13.32 23.90
C LEU A 118 -2.51 14.50 24.83
N VAL A 119 -2.79 15.68 24.27
CA VAL A 119 -3.21 16.85 25.06
C VAL A 119 -4.46 16.56 25.86
N LYS A 120 -5.47 15.91 25.26
CA LYS A 120 -6.69 15.53 25.96
C LYS A 120 -6.42 14.58 27.13
N LYS A 121 -5.57 13.57 26.94
CA LYS A 121 -5.18 12.63 28.00
C LYS A 121 -4.43 13.34 29.12
N LEU A 122 -3.50 14.25 28.80
CA LEU A 122 -2.76 15.03 29.80
C LEU A 122 -3.68 15.93 30.63
N ASN A 123 -4.66 16.58 29.98
CA ASN A 123 -5.62 17.44 30.67
C ASN A 123 -6.59 16.66 31.58
N GLN A 124 -6.77 15.36 31.37
CA GLN A 124 -7.59 14.49 32.25
C GLN A 124 -6.83 13.98 33.47
N LEU A 125 -5.49 14.08 33.49
CA LEU A 125 -4.64 13.71 34.62
C LEU A 125 -4.45 14.88 35.61
N LYS A 126 -5.00 16.05 35.29
CA LYS A 126 -4.95 17.27 36.10
C LYS A 126 -6.30 17.47 36.80
#